data_AF-T1B5X7-F1
#
_entry.id   AF-T1B5X7-F1
#
_cell.length_a   1.000
_cell.length_b   1.000
_cell.length_c   1.000
_cell.angle_alpha   90.00
_cell.angle_beta   90.00
_cell.angle_gamma   90.00
#
_symmetry.space_group_name_H-M   'P 1'
#
loop_
_entity.id
_entity.type
_entity.pdbx_description
1 polymer ?
#
loop_
_entity_poly.entity_id
_entity_poly.type
_entity_poly.pdbx_seq_one_letter_code
_entity_poly.pdbx_strand_id
1 'polypeptide(L)' 'MLPNPQARSAAFSLEGSYGNWRKLIAKEIDPVQALMGGQFRFKGNMLKVMRYNRAARELVNTATLIPTEFV' A
#
# COMPACT_ATOMS: atom_id res chain seq x y z
N MET A 1 3.77 -17.10 12.10
CA MET A 1 2.53 -17.07 11.27
C MET A 1 2.09 -15.63 11.14
N LEU A 2 1.95 -15.11 9.93
CA LEU A 2 1.25 -13.82 9.74
C LEU A 2 -0.24 -14.03 10.06
N PRO A 3 -0.91 -13.07 10.71
CA PRO A 3 -2.34 -13.16 10.96
C PRO A 3 -3.09 -13.35 9.63
N ASN A 4 -4.18 -14.11 9.63
CA ASN A 4 -5.05 -14.19 8.46
C ASN A 4 -5.45 -12.76 8.03
N PRO A 5 -5.14 -12.32 6.80
CA PRO A 5 -5.49 -10.98 6.34
C PRO A 5 -7.00 -10.68 6.40
N GLN A 6 -7.84 -11.72 6.40
CA GLN A 6 -9.30 -11.60 6.56
C GLN A 6 -9.75 -11.59 8.04
N ALA A 7 -8.86 -11.72 9.01
CA ALA A 7 -9.21 -11.71 10.43
C ALA A 7 -9.76 -10.35 10.91
N ARG A 8 -9.58 -9.28 10.12
CA ARG A 8 -10.12 -7.95 10.39
C ARG A 8 -10.81 -7.40 9.15
N SER A 9 -12.03 -6.89 9.33
CA SER A 9 -12.72 -6.14 8.28
C SER A 9 -12.12 -4.75 8.17
N ALA A 10 -11.65 -4.39 6.97
CA ALA A 10 -11.15 -3.06 6.66
C ALA A 10 -11.96 -2.47 5.51
N ALA A 11 -12.33 -1.18 5.62
CA ALA A 11 -13.05 -0.46 4.56
C ALA A 11 -12.19 -0.27 3.29
N PHE A 12 -10.88 -0.42 3.43
CA PHE A 12 -9.90 -0.32 2.35
C PHE A 12 -8.88 -1.45 2.48
N SER A 13 -8.56 -2.11 1.38
CA SER A 13 -7.43 -3.04 1.32
C SER A 13 -6.55 -2.73 0.12
N LEU A 14 -5.24 -2.88 0.31
CA LEU A 14 -4.24 -2.81 -0.74
C LEU A 14 -3.46 -4.13 -0.71
N GLU A 15 -3.53 -4.87 -1.80
CA GLU A 15 -2.91 -6.19 -1.94
C GLU A 15 -1.89 -6.14 -3.08
N GLY A 16 -0.72 -6.73 -2.89
CA GLY A 16 0.34 -6.73 -3.89
C GLY A 16 1.33 -7.86 -3.62
N SER A 17 2.16 -8.18 -4.62
CA SER A 17 3.25 -9.13 -4.42
C SER A 17 4.26 -8.58 -3.41
N TYR A 18 5.01 -9.46 -2.77
CA TYR A 18 6.12 -9.06 -1.88
C TYR A 18 7.10 -8.14 -2.60
N GLY A 19 7.45 -8.43 -3.86
CA GLY A 19 8.31 -7.58 -4.67
C GLY A 19 7.78 -6.17 -4.88
N ASN A 20 6.47 -6.01 -5.11
CA ASN A 20 5.86 -4.69 -5.24
C ASN A 20 5.89 -3.92 -3.91
N TRP A 21 5.60 -4.59 -2.79
CA TRP A 21 5.73 -4.00 -1.46
C TRP A 21 7.15 -3.56 -1.14
N ARG A 22 8.15 -4.39 -1.48
CA ARG A 22 9.57 -4.03 -1.31
C ARG A 22 9.92 -2.74 -2.06
N LYS A 23 9.57 -2.67 -3.35
CA LYS A 23 9.79 -1.48 -4.18
C LYS A 23 9.10 -0.25 -3.61
N LEU A 24 7.87 -0.43 -3.10
CA LEU A 24 7.09 0.66 -2.53
C LEU A 24 7.72 1.21 -1.25
N ILE A 25 8.10 0.34 -0.31
CA ILE A 25 8.74 0.75 0.95
C ILE A 25 10.14 1.32 0.73
N ALA A 26 10.88 0.80 -0.25
CA ALA A 26 12.16 1.34 -0.70
C ALA A 26 12.05 2.66 -1.49
N LYS A 27 10.84 3.19 -1.69
CA LYS A 27 10.54 4.41 -2.46
C LYS A 27 10.97 4.36 -3.94
N GLU A 28 11.10 3.16 -4.51
CA GLU A 28 11.40 2.96 -5.93
C GLU A 28 10.19 3.22 -6.83
N ILE A 29 8.97 3.14 -6.28
CA ILE A 29 7.70 3.41 -6.97
C ILE A 29 6.79 4.31 -6.13
N ASP A 30 6.08 5.24 -6.78
CA ASP A 30 5.07 6.07 -6.10
C ASP A 30 3.78 5.26 -5.86
N PRO A 31 3.19 5.30 -4.65
CA PRO A 31 2.00 4.51 -4.32
C PRO A 31 0.78 4.78 -5.20
N VAL A 32 0.58 6.04 -5.64
CA VAL A 32 -0.56 6.39 -6.49
C VAL A 32 -0.32 5.86 -7.90
N GLN A 33 0.90 5.99 -8.43
CA GLN A 33 1.29 5.40 -9.72
C GLN A 33 1.18 3.87 -9.70
N ALA A 34 1.64 3.23 -8.62
CA ALA A 34 1.59 1.78 -8.49
C ALA A 34 0.15 1.25 -8.39
N LEU A 35 -0.74 2.02 -7.78
CA LEU A 35 -2.17 1.73 -7.77
C LEU A 35 -2.80 1.91 -9.16
N MET A 36 -2.56 3.04 -9.83
CA MET A 36 -3.12 3.32 -11.16
C MET A 36 -2.59 2.37 -12.23
N GLY A 37 -1.31 1.97 -12.13
CA GLY A 37 -0.65 1.01 -13.02
C GLY A 37 -1.00 -0.45 -12.73
N GLY A 38 -1.91 -0.73 -11.78
CA GLY A 38 -2.37 -2.09 -11.48
C GLY A 38 -1.34 -2.98 -10.78
N GLN A 39 -0.24 -2.41 -10.26
CA GLN A 39 0.76 -3.16 -9.48
C GLN A 39 0.20 -3.61 -8.13
N PHE A 40 -0.80 -2.89 -7.61
CA PHE A 40 -1.55 -3.26 -6.43
C PHE A 40 -3.04 -3.42 -6.75
N ARG A 41 -3.65 -4.48 -6.22
CA ARG A 41 -5.10 -4.62 -6.17
C ARG A 41 -5.65 -3.83 -5.00
N PHE A 42 -6.67 -3.02 -5.26
CA PHE A 42 -7.30 -2.21 -4.25
C PHE A 42 -8.78 -2.57 -4.10
N LYS A 43 -9.25 -2.66 -2.86
CA LYS A 43 -10.67 -2.75 -2.53
C LYS A 43 -11.07 -1.54 -1.68
N GLY A 44 -12.24 -0.98 -1.97
CA GLY A 44 -12.78 0.19 -1.28
C GLY A 44 -13.24 1.28 -2.25
N ASN A 45 -13.62 2.44 -1.72
CA ASN A 45 -14.11 3.55 -2.55
C ASN A 45 -12.93 4.34 -3.17
N MET A 46 -12.72 4.16 -4.47
CA MET A 46 -11.63 4.81 -5.22
C MET A 46 -11.73 6.34 -5.20
N LEU A 47 -12.94 6.91 -5.35
CA LEU A 47 -13.14 8.37 -5.32
C LEU A 47 -12.68 8.97 -3.99
N LYS A 48 -12.92 8.26 -2.88
CA LYS A 48 -12.48 8.68 -1.55
C LYS A 48 -10.94 8.66 -1.43
N VAL A 49 -10.27 7.63 -1.94
CA VAL A 49 -8.80 7.57 -1.91
C VAL A 49 -8.16 8.63 -2.80
N MET A 50 -8.73 8.90 -3.98
CA MET A 50 -8.25 9.96 -4.85
C MET A 50 -8.47 11.35 -4.23
N ARG A 51 -9.62 11.60 -3.60
CA ARG A 51 -9.89 12.85 -2.86
C ARG A 51 -8.90 13.10 -1.72
N TYR A 52 -8.47 12.03 -1.05
CA TYR A 52 -7.53 12.08 0.08
C TYR A 52 -6.16 11.52 -0.28
N ASN A 53 -5.71 11.71 -1.53
CA ASN A 53 -4.47 11.14 -2.06
C ASN A 53 -3.22 11.49 -1.22
N ARG A 54 -3.17 12.68 -0.64
CA ARG A 54 -2.08 13.12 0.24
C ARG A 54 -2.00 12.24 1.49
N ALA A 55 -3.13 11.96 2.13
CA ALA A 55 -3.16 11.08 3.30
C ALA A 55 -2.76 9.65 2.92
N ALA A 56 -3.21 9.15 1.76
CA ALA A 56 -2.80 7.84 1.26
C ALA A 56 -1.28 7.76 1.02
N ARG A 57 -0.68 8.81 0.46
CA ARG A 57 0.79 8.93 0.32
C ARG A 57 1.48 8.96 1.68
N GLU A 58 0.97 9.72 2.64
CA GLU A 58 1.58 9.81 3.97
C GLU A 58 1.54 8.47 4.73
N LEU A 59 0.51 7.64 4.54
CA LEU A 59 0.49 6.28 5.11
C LEU A 59 1.69 5.45 4.64
N VAL A 60 2.02 5.53 3.35
CA VAL A 60 3.16 4.82 2.77
C VAL A 60 4.47 5.46 3.20
N ASN A 61 4.58 6.80 3.15
CA ASN A 61 5.76 7.51 3.61
C ASN A 61 6.09 7.17 5.06
N THR A 62 5.08 7.10 5.92
CA THR A 62 5.24 6.72 7.33
C THR A 62 5.78 5.30 7.45
N ALA A 63 5.27 4.35 6.65
CA ALA A 63 5.77 2.98 6.63
C ALA A 63 7.26 2.89 6.22
N THR A 64 7.72 3.80 5.35
CA THR A 64 9.14 3.86 4.93
C THR A 64 10.12 4.36 6.00
N LEU A 65 9.61 4.93 7.10
CA LEU A 65 10.46 5.43 8.19
C LEU A 65 11.01 4.30 9.07
N ILE A 66 10.46 3.09 8.93
CA ILE A 66 10.93 1.91 9.68
C ILE A 66 12.13 1.31 8.94
N PRO A 67 13.34 1.31 9.53
CA PRO A 67 14.49 0.63 8.95
C PRO A 67 14.13 -0.84 8.72
N THR A 68 14.14 -1.25 7.45
CA THR A 68 13.66 -2.58 7.04
C THR A 68 14.70 -3.25 6.17
N GLU A 69 15.16 -4.42 6.60
CA GLU A 69 15.93 -5.34 5.77
C GLU A 69 14.98 -6.35 5.12
N PHE A 70 15.08 -6.50 3.81
CA PHE A 70 14.24 -7.43 3.05
C PHE A 70 15.00 -8.73 2.82
N VAL A 71 14.34 -9.86 3.11
CA VAL A 71 14.82 -11.22 2.82
C VAL A 71 14.27 -11.75 1.50
#